data_AF-A0A2V9V3A3-F1
#
_entry.id   AF-A0A2V9V3A3-F1
#
_cell.length_a   1.000
_cell.length_b   1.000
_cell.length_c   1.000
_cell.angle_alpha   90.00
_cell.angle_beta   90.00
_cell.angle_gamma   90.00
#
_symmetry.space_group_name_H-M   'P 1'
#
loop_
_entity.id
_entity.type
_entity.pdbx_description
1 polymer ?
#
loop_
_entity_poly.entity_id
_entity_poly.type
_entity_poly.pdbx_seq_one_letter_code
_entity_poly.pdbx_strand_id
1 'polypeptide(L)'
;MEHKRCVVHIARKSAEAMNEFMGRVLPVNVDRVIAGAILADVGKLLEYEIGLDGQARQSERGEALRHPFTGVAIALECGVPDEVCHIIAAHAAEGDQVKRTTEAYVVHHADFMAYLPFKNPKNVKKAGG
;
A
#
# COMPACT_ATOMS: atom_id res chain seq x y z
N MET A 1 0.03 13.11 0.41
CA MET A 1 -0.51 12.50 1.66
C MET A 1 -1.99 12.15 1.60
N GLU A 2 -2.83 12.85 0.82
CA GLU A 2 -4.27 12.58 0.74
C GLU A 2 -4.61 11.15 0.28
N HIS A 3 -3.94 10.66 -0.77
CA HIS A 3 -4.10 9.28 -1.27
C HIS A 3 -3.94 8.25 -0.16
N LYS A 4 -2.82 8.27 0.57
CA LYS A 4 -2.55 7.30 1.65
C LYS A 4 -3.58 7.36 2.77
N ARG A 5 -4.02 8.56 3.16
CA ARG A 5 -5.10 8.70 4.14
C ARG A 5 -6.39 8.05 3.64
N CYS A 6 -6.76 8.29 2.37
CA CYS A 6 -7.92 7.67 1.73
C CYS A 6 -7.82 6.13 1.75
N VAL A 7 -6.68 5.58 1.33
CA VAL A 7 -6.43 4.12 1.31
C VAL A 7 -6.63 3.49 2.70
N VAL A 8 -6.06 4.08 3.75
CA VAL A 8 -6.20 3.57 5.12
C VAL A 8 -7.68 3.54 5.55
N HIS A 9 -8.44 4.59 5.25
CA HIS A 9 -9.86 4.65 5.59
C HIS A 9 -10.72 3.66 4.80
N ILE A 10 -10.45 3.48 3.50
CA ILE A 10 -11.13 2.49 2.68
C ILE A 10 -10.82 1.09 3.22
N ALA A 11 -9.53 0.76 3.40
CA ALA A 11 -9.11 -0.55 3.87
C ALA A 11 -9.73 -0.91 5.23
N ARG A 12 -9.72 0.03 6.18
CA ARG A 12 -10.37 -0.16 7.49
C ARG A 12 -11.86 -0.46 7.34
N LYS A 13 -12.60 0.38 6.60
CA LYS A 13 -14.06 0.20 6.43
C LYS A 13 -14.39 -1.10 5.70
N SER A 14 -13.58 -1.49 4.72
CA SER A 14 -13.72 -2.77 4.03
C SER A 14 -13.50 -3.94 4.98
N ALA A 15 -12.48 -3.91 5.83
CA ALA A 15 -12.23 -4.97 6.82
C ALA A 15 -13.35 -5.06 7.86
N GLU A 16 -13.87 -3.92 8.35
CA GLU A 16 -15.03 -3.86 9.26
C GLU A 16 -16.27 -4.50 8.61
N ALA A 17 -16.59 -4.15 7.36
CA ALA A 17 -17.70 -4.74 6.64
C ALA A 17 -17.50 -6.24 6.38
N MET A 18 -16.29 -6.67 6.03
CA MET A 18 -15.99 -8.11 5.85
C MET A 18 -16.19 -8.89 7.15
N ASN A 19 -15.80 -8.33 8.30
CA ASN A 19 -16.05 -8.97 9.59
C ASN A 19 -17.55 -9.01 9.93
N GLU A 20 -18.30 -7.94 9.65
CA GLU A 20 -19.75 -7.88 9.86
C GLU A 20 -20.50 -8.99 9.09
N PHE A 21 -20.21 -9.12 7.80
CA PHE A 21 -20.96 -10.04 6.93
C PHE A 21 -20.35 -11.44 6.80
N MET A 22 -19.02 -11.56 6.94
CA MET A 22 -18.26 -12.79 6.67
C MET A 22 -17.34 -13.22 7.80
N GLY A 23 -17.25 -12.50 8.93
CA GLY A 23 -16.25 -12.72 9.98
C GLY A 23 -16.24 -14.12 10.60
N ARG A 24 -17.35 -14.86 10.52
CA ARG A 24 -17.40 -16.27 10.97
C ARG A 24 -16.56 -17.20 10.09
N VAL A 25 -16.56 -16.97 8.78
CA VAL A 25 -15.88 -17.83 7.78
C VAL A 25 -14.56 -17.24 7.30
N LEU A 26 -14.42 -15.91 7.38
CA LEU A 26 -13.27 -15.16 6.92
C LEU A 26 -12.99 -14.00 7.90
N PRO A 27 -12.47 -14.31 9.10
CA PRO A 27 -12.08 -13.27 10.06
C PRO A 27 -10.95 -12.43 9.48
N VAL A 28 -11.03 -11.11 9.65
CA VAL A 28 -10.02 -10.15 9.19
C VAL A 28 -9.47 -9.40 10.39
N ASN A 29 -8.14 -9.36 10.54
CA ASN A 29 -7.53 -8.56 11.59
C ASN A 29 -7.44 -7.09 11.14
N VAL A 30 -8.31 -6.24 11.71
CA VAL A 30 -8.41 -4.82 11.32
C VAL A 30 -7.13 -4.03 11.64
N ASP A 31 -6.45 -4.34 12.75
CA ASP A 31 -5.20 -3.64 13.12
C ASP A 31 -4.08 -3.93 12.13
N ARG A 32 -3.97 -5.19 11.67
CA ARG A 32 -3.02 -5.58 10.62
C ARG A 32 -3.33 -4.87 9.29
N VAL A 33 -4.61 -4.76 8.92
CA VAL A 33 -5.03 -4.01 7.72
C VAL A 33 -4.63 -2.54 7.83
N ILE A 34 -4.91 -1.89 8.97
CA ILE A 34 -4.56 -0.48 9.17
C ILE A 34 -3.05 -0.28 9.14
N ALA A 35 -2.29 -1.09 9.89
CA ALA A 35 -0.83 -1.01 9.92
C ALA A 35 -0.22 -1.24 8.53
N GLY A 36 -0.67 -2.28 7.82
CA GLY A 36 -0.23 -2.58 6.46
C GLY A 36 -0.59 -1.47 5.47
N ALA A 37 -1.78 -0.88 5.55
CA ALA A 37 -2.18 0.22 4.68
C ALA A 37 -1.35 1.49 4.89
N ILE A 38 -1.00 1.79 6.14
CA ILE A 38 -0.10 2.90 6.51
C ILE A 38 1.30 2.66 5.93
N LEU A 39 1.84 1.45 6.12
CA LEU A 39 3.22 1.12 5.80
C LEU A 39 3.46 0.65 4.36
N ALA A 40 2.42 0.34 3.58
CA ALA A 40 2.54 -0.25 2.25
C ALA A 40 3.52 0.48 1.31
N ASP A 41 3.62 1.81 1.43
CA ASP A 41 4.46 2.66 0.58
C ASP A 41 5.73 3.19 1.29
N VAL A 42 6.07 2.71 2.49
CA VAL A 42 7.20 3.25 3.27
C VAL A 42 8.54 3.14 2.52
N GLY A 43 8.69 2.11 1.68
CA GLY A 43 9.87 1.90 0.84
C GLY A 43 10.05 2.93 -0.28
N LYS A 44 9.03 3.73 -0.62
CA LYS A 44 9.16 4.78 -1.66
C LYS A 44 10.18 5.85 -1.28
N LEU A 45 10.44 6.03 0.02
CA LEU A 45 11.50 6.92 0.52
C LEU A 45 12.89 6.50 0.05
N LEU A 46 13.09 5.22 -0.28
CA LEU A 46 14.35 4.67 -0.79
C LEU A 46 14.32 4.45 -2.30
N GLU A 47 13.14 4.38 -2.90
CA GLU A 47 12.97 4.23 -4.36
C GLU A 47 13.31 5.51 -5.13
N TYR A 48 13.11 6.67 -4.52
CA TYR A 48 13.38 7.97 -5.14
C TYR A 48 14.48 8.73 -4.40
N GLU A 49 15.29 9.45 -5.16
CA GLU A 49 16.27 10.41 -4.66
C GLU A 49 16.03 11.78 -5.27
N ILE A 50 16.37 12.83 -4.51
CA ILE A 50 16.31 14.22 -5.01
C ILE A 50 17.66 14.52 -5.65
N GLY A 51 17.66 14.80 -6.96
CA GLY A 51 18.84 15.22 -7.70
C GLY A 51 19.36 16.59 -7.24
N LEU A 52 20.57 16.93 -7.67
CA LEU A 52 21.17 18.26 -7.40
C LEU A 52 20.35 19.42 -7.98
N ASP A 53 19.47 19.13 -8.94
CA ASP A 53 18.50 20.03 -9.58
C ASP A 53 17.17 20.15 -8.81
N GLY A 54 17.04 19.46 -7.67
CA GLY A 54 15.82 19.42 -6.86
C GLY A 54 14.72 18.52 -7.43
N GLN A 55 14.97 17.80 -8.53
CA GLN A 55 13.98 16.91 -9.13
C GLN A 55 14.04 15.51 -8.51
N ALA A 56 12.88 14.91 -8.27
CA ALA A 56 12.81 13.52 -7.83
C ALA A 56 13.10 12.59 -9.02
N ARG A 57 14.08 11.71 -8.88
CA ARG A 57 14.40 10.65 -9.84
C ARG A 57 14.45 9.30 -9.13
N GLN A 58 14.24 8.22 -9.87
CA GLN A 58 14.41 6.87 -9.33
C GLN A 58 15.89 6.68 -8.97
N SER A 59 16.16 6.18 -7.76
CA SER A 59 17.52 5.87 -7.33
C SER A 59 17.99 4.56 -7.97
N GLU A 60 19.31 4.34 -8.06
CA GLU A 60 19.86 3.04 -8.49
C GLU A 60 19.28 1.88 -7.66
N ARG A 61 19.08 2.13 -6.36
CA ARG A 61 18.42 1.18 -5.45
C ARG A 61 16.96 0.96 -5.84
N GLY A 62 16.22 2.01 -6.16
CA GLY A 62 14.82 1.93 -6.57
C GLY A 62 14.61 1.24 -7.91
N GLU A 63 15.59 1.31 -8.81
CA GLU A 63 15.59 0.54 -10.06
C GLU A 63 15.75 -0.96 -9.80
N ALA A 64 16.65 -1.35 -8.89
CA ALA A 64 16.89 -2.75 -8.55
C ALA A 64 15.86 -3.34 -7.57
N LEU A 65 15.37 -2.54 -6.62
CA LEU A 65 14.54 -2.96 -5.49
C LEU A 65 13.36 -1.99 -5.35
N ARG A 66 12.19 -2.39 -5.88
CA ARG A 66 10.96 -1.59 -5.76
C ARG A 66 10.52 -1.42 -4.31
N HIS A 67 9.70 -0.40 -4.06
CA HIS A 67 9.23 -0.03 -2.72
C HIS A 67 8.63 -1.15 -1.87
N PRO A 68 8.02 -2.23 -2.41
CA PRO A 68 7.54 -3.32 -1.56
C PRO A 68 8.70 -4.06 -0.88
N PHE A 69 9.82 -4.30 -1.58
CA PHE A 69 10.99 -4.97 -1.02
C PHE A 69 11.71 -4.10 0.00
N THR A 70 11.99 -2.84 -0.35
CA THR A 70 12.65 -1.90 0.56
C THR A 70 11.77 -1.54 1.74
N GLY A 71 10.44 -1.51 1.55
CA GLY A 71 9.47 -1.30 2.63
C GLY A 71 9.45 -2.45 3.64
N VAL A 72 9.51 -3.70 3.17
CA VAL A 72 9.66 -4.87 4.05
C VAL A 72 10.96 -4.80 4.84
N ALA A 73 12.08 -4.45 4.20
CA ALA A 73 13.37 -4.34 4.89
C ALA A 73 13.31 -3.34 6.06
N ILE A 74 12.77 -2.13 5.83
CA ILE A 74 12.59 -1.12 6.89
C ILE A 74 11.66 -1.64 7.99
N ALA A 75 10.54 -2.27 7.60
CA ALA A 75 9.55 -2.76 8.56
C ALA A 75 10.14 -3.84 9.49
N LEU A 76 10.89 -4.79 8.94
CA LEU A 76 11.58 -5.82 9.71
C LEU A 76 12.61 -5.23 10.68
N GLU A 77 13.41 -4.26 10.24
CA GLU A 77 14.37 -3.56 11.11
C GLU A 77 13.68 -2.86 12.28
N CYS A 78 12.45 -2.39 12.09
CA CYS A 78 11.64 -1.77 13.13
C CYS A 78 10.87 -2.77 14.02
N GLY A 79 11.03 -4.07 13.80
CA GLY A 79 10.32 -5.12 14.55
C GLY A 79 8.83 -5.23 14.20
N VAL A 80 8.41 -4.78 13.01
CA VAL A 80 7.04 -4.96 12.52
C VAL A 80 6.79 -6.45 12.27
N PRO A 81 5.64 -7.01 12.72
CA PRO A 81 5.34 -8.43 12.55
C PRO A 81 5.24 -8.87 11.07
N ASP A 82 5.59 -10.13 10.82
CA ASP A 82 5.59 -10.75 9.49
C ASP A 82 4.26 -10.59 8.75
N GLU A 83 3.13 -10.63 9.46
CA GLU A 83 1.82 -10.51 8.80
C GLU A 83 1.57 -9.11 8.23
N VAL A 84 2.14 -8.07 8.85
CA VAL A 84 2.10 -6.71 8.32
C VAL A 84 3.14 -6.54 7.22
N CYS A 85 4.34 -7.10 7.40
CA CYS A 85 5.37 -7.15 6.35
C CYS A 85 4.86 -7.83 5.09
N HIS A 86 4.06 -8.89 5.20
CA HIS A 86 3.42 -9.55 4.05
C HIS A 86 2.46 -8.63 3.30
N ILE A 87 1.69 -7.79 4.02
CA ILE A 87 0.84 -6.78 3.38
C ILE A 87 1.69 -5.78 2.59
N ILE A 88 2.80 -5.31 3.17
CA ILE A 88 3.74 -4.42 2.48
C ILE A 88 4.30 -5.10 1.23
N ALA A 89 4.74 -6.35 1.34
CA ALA A 89 5.31 -7.12 0.23
C ALA A 89 4.29 -7.30 -0.91
N ALA A 90 3.03 -7.56 -0.59
CA ALA A 90 2.04 -8.07 -1.53
C ALA A 90 0.95 -7.07 -1.94
N HIS A 91 0.98 -5.82 -1.46
CA HIS A 91 -0.04 -4.82 -1.83
C HIS A 91 0.04 -4.39 -3.32
N ALA A 92 1.20 -4.52 -3.96
CA ALA A 92 1.44 -4.15 -5.35
C ALA A 92 1.54 -5.38 -6.26
N ALA A 93 2.16 -5.24 -7.44
CA ALA A 93 2.29 -6.29 -8.45
C ALA A 93 3.11 -7.51 -7.99
N GLU A 94 4.03 -7.35 -7.02
CA GLU A 94 4.74 -8.47 -6.38
C GLU A 94 3.78 -9.50 -5.80
N GLY A 95 2.64 -9.02 -5.29
CA GLY A 95 1.59 -9.87 -4.76
C GLY A 95 0.98 -10.82 -5.79
N ASP A 96 1.18 -10.60 -7.09
CA ASP A 96 0.71 -11.52 -8.15
C ASP A 96 1.60 -12.76 -8.28
N GLN A 97 2.82 -12.71 -7.72
CA GLN A 97 3.79 -13.81 -7.69
C GLN A 97 3.75 -14.59 -6.36
N VAL A 98 2.93 -14.16 -5.39
CA VAL A 98 2.79 -14.80 -4.08
C VAL A 98 1.32 -14.95 -3.70
N LYS A 99 1.02 -15.70 -2.63
CA LYS A 99 -0.33 -15.79 -2.10
C LYS A 99 -0.61 -14.64 -1.15
N ARG A 100 -1.45 -13.69 -1.55
CA ARG A 100 -1.95 -12.63 -0.68
C ARG A 100 -2.78 -13.24 0.47
N THR A 101 -2.57 -12.75 1.68
CA THR A 101 -3.52 -12.96 2.79
C THR A 101 -4.78 -12.14 2.54
N THR A 102 -5.85 -12.43 3.28
CA THR A 102 -7.09 -11.66 3.22
C THR A 102 -6.83 -10.17 3.49
N GLU A 103 -6.03 -9.84 4.51
CA GLU A 103 -5.65 -8.47 4.82
C GLU A 103 -4.87 -7.80 3.69
N ALA A 104 -3.95 -8.53 3.04
CA ALA A 104 -3.21 -8.01 1.90
C ALA A 104 -4.11 -7.74 0.69
N TYR A 105 -5.13 -8.59 0.44
CA TYR A 105 -6.15 -8.33 -0.59
C TYR A 105 -6.94 -7.06 -0.29
N VAL A 106 -7.35 -6.86 0.96
CA VAL A 106 -8.08 -5.64 1.36
C VAL A 106 -7.25 -4.39 1.08
N VAL A 107 -5.98 -4.39 1.48
CA VAL A 107 -5.09 -3.24 1.25
C VAL A 107 -4.79 -3.02 -0.23
N HIS A 108 -4.51 -4.09 -0.99
CA HIS A 108 -4.30 -4.04 -2.44
C HIS A 108 -5.49 -3.38 -3.15
N HIS A 109 -6.71 -3.87 -2.88
CA HIS A 109 -7.90 -3.33 -3.53
C HIS A 109 -8.25 -1.93 -3.05
N ALA A 110 -8.03 -1.59 -1.77
CA ALA A 110 -8.22 -0.22 -1.29
C ALA A 110 -7.28 0.76 -1.99
N ASP A 111 -6.00 0.39 -2.18
CA ASP A 111 -5.01 1.20 -2.89
C ASP A 111 -5.39 1.40 -4.36
N PHE A 112 -5.69 0.31 -5.06
CA PHE A 112 -6.04 0.36 -6.48
C PHE A 112 -7.40 1.03 -6.72
N MET A 113 -8.37 0.90 -5.82
CA MET A 113 -9.65 1.61 -5.90
C MET A 113 -9.45 3.13 -5.83
N ALA A 114 -8.53 3.60 -4.98
CA ALA A 114 -8.20 5.01 -4.85
C ALA A 114 -7.24 5.51 -5.95
N TYR A 115 -6.45 4.63 -6.57
CA TYR A 115 -5.43 5.00 -7.55
C TYR A 115 -5.88 4.87 -9.02
N LEU A 116 -6.52 3.75 -9.40
CA LEU A 116 -6.89 3.47 -10.80
C LEU A 116 -7.74 4.57 -11.46
N PRO A 117 -8.68 5.27 -10.77
CA PRO A 117 -9.41 6.37 -11.38
C PRO A 117 -8.52 7.47 -11.95
N PHE A 118 -7.34 7.72 -11.36
CA PHE A 118 -6.38 8.72 -11.86
C PHE A 118 -5.70 8.31 -13.16
N LYS A 119 -5.71 7.02 -13.54
CA LYS A 119 -5.11 6.56 -14.81
C LYS A 119 -5.93 6.99 -16.04
N ASN A 120 -7.18 7.41 -15.86
CA ASN A 120 -7.99 7.99 -16.93
C ASN A 120 -8.00 9.52 -16.79
N PRO A 121 -7.34 10.27 -17.69
CA PRO A 121 -7.31 11.74 -17.62
C PRO A 121 -8.69 12.40 -17.60
N LYS A 122 -9.73 11.74 -18.13
CA LYS A 122 -11.12 12.26 -18.11
C LYS A 122 -11.76 12.26 -16.72
N ASN A 123 -11.26 11.46 -15.78
CA ASN A 123 -11.76 11.42 -14.41
C ASN A 123 -11.21 12.57 -13.56
N VAL A 124 -10.07 13.14 -13.96
CA VAL A 124 -9.38 14.19 -13.20
C VAL A 124 -9.92 15.55 -13.66
N LYS A 125 -10.69 16.20 -12.78
CA LYS A 125 -11.07 17.60 -12.99
C LYS A 125 -9.84 18.46 -12.70
N LYS A 126 -9.52 19.41 -13.59
CA LYS A 126 -8.61 20.51 -13.22
C LYS A 126 -9.26 21.22 -12.03
N ALA A 127 -8.55 21.33 -10.91
CA ALA A 127 -8.99 22.20 -9.83
C ALA A 127 -9.27 23.57 -10.45
N GLY A 128 -10.50 24.08 -10.27
CA GLY A 128 -10.87 25.39 -10.79
C GLY A 128 -9.87 26.43 -10.29
N GLY A 129 -9.40 27.28 -11.21
CA GLY A 129 -8.63 28.47 -10.88
C GLY A 129 -9.49 29.54 -10.21
#